data_AF-A0A0C2HYN8-F1
#
_entry.id   AF-A0A0C2HYN8-F1
#
_cell.length_a   1.000
_cell.length_b   1.000
_cell.length_c   1.000
_cell.angle_alpha   90.00
_cell.angle_beta   90.00
_cell.angle_gamma   90.00
#
_symmetry.space_group_name_H-M   'P 1'
#
loop_
_entity.id
_entity.type
_entity.pdbx_description
1 polymer ?
#
loop_
_entity_poly.entity_id
_entity_poly.type
_entity_poly.pdbx_seq_one_letter_code
_entity_poly.pdbx_strand_id
1 'polypeptide(L)'
;MNILDLDHSLTAQAPVARRLDSGQATRLDLLDLGPKLRLWTTERNYRRFAERLRQRPRPAAGKPEIFFVGSGDYHHLTPAFLADLPEPVSLIHFDNHPDWVHLAPRRHCGSWVNRALKLPNIRRIITLGPCSEDLDTPQLRGGNLGALRRGDLQLFPWQHAPSRVWGRIGDGAGHQQQANHLHWRNLADEHWPDFLERLIQNLPTEAIWITIDKDVLASEDAATNWDQGGMRLTHLLDALRALATRKRVLGIDVCGEFAKPAFSNAFKRWEAKSDQPPPERWSEADLLRNSATNEALITLFEELFP
;
A
#
# COMPACT_ATOMS: atom_id res chain seq x y z
N MET A 1 12.18 13.47 -3.99
CA MET A 1 11.51 12.15 -3.89
C MET A 1 12.38 11.05 -4.51
N ASN A 2 12.19 9.78 -4.15
CA ASN A 2 12.93 8.65 -4.71
C ASN A 2 12.04 7.82 -5.65
N ILE A 3 12.48 7.59 -6.89
CA ILE A 3 11.81 6.75 -7.88
C ILE A 3 12.56 5.42 -7.98
N LEU A 4 11.95 4.34 -7.50
CA LEU A 4 12.52 2.99 -7.57
C LEU A 4 12.12 2.38 -8.92
N ASP A 5 13.04 2.43 -9.88
CA ASP A 5 12.76 1.92 -11.22
C ASP A 5 12.97 0.41 -11.26
N LEU A 6 11.86 -0.33 -11.13
CA LEU A 6 11.81 -1.79 -11.09
C LEU A 6 11.24 -2.39 -12.39
N ASP A 7 10.48 -1.61 -13.17
CA ASP A 7 9.71 -2.09 -14.31
C ASP A 7 9.40 -1.01 -15.37
N HIS A 8 10.03 0.17 -15.29
CA HIS A 8 9.82 1.34 -16.15
C HIS A 8 8.43 1.99 -16.10
N SER A 9 7.47 1.45 -15.35
CA SER A 9 6.09 1.94 -15.35
C SER A 9 5.98 3.40 -14.90
N LEU A 10 6.81 3.82 -13.95
CA LEU A 10 6.87 5.19 -13.45
C LEU A 10 7.69 6.12 -14.35
N THR A 11 8.89 5.70 -14.76
CA THR A 11 9.83 6.56 -15.51
C THR A 11 9.31 6.92 -16.89
N ALA A 12 8.38 6.14 -17.44
CA ALA A 12 7.72 6.44 -18.70
C ALA A 12 6.66 7.56 -18.60
N GLN A 13 6.26 7.96 -17.38
CA GLN A 13 5.20 8.95 -17.17
C GLN A 13 5.78 10.37 -17.12
N ALA A 14 5.16 11.29 -17.86
CA ALA A 14 5.64 12.67 -17.96
C ALA A 14 5.81 13.41 -16.61
N PRO A 15 4.90 13.28 -15.62
CA PRO A 15 5.06 13.85 -14.28
C PRO A 15 6.35 13.45 -13.59
N VAL A 16 6.70 12.16 -13.67
CA VAL A 16 7.88 11.58 -13.03
C VAL A 16 9.14 11.97 -13.81
N ALA A 17 9.11 11.84 -15.13
CA ALA A 17 10.23 12.22 -15.99
C ALA A 17 10.65 13.69 -15.77
N ARG A 18 9.69 14.62 -15.72
CA ARG A 18 9.97 16.05 -15.45
C ARG A 18 10.70 16.28 -14.13
N ARG A 19 10.33 15.59 -13.04
CA ARG A 19 11.02 15.73 -11.75
C ARG A 19 12.38 15.06 -11.73
N LEU A 20 12.58 13.99 -12.51
CA LEU A 20 13.90 13.38 -12.68
C LEU A 20 14.83 14.34 -13.42
N ASP A 21 14.36 14.94 -14.52
CA ASP A 21 15.14 15.87 -15.34
C ASP A 21 15.48 17.17 -14.58
N SER A 22 14.57 17.67 -13.74
CA SER A 22 14.79 18.87 -12.92
C SER A 22 15.63 18.61 -11.66
N GLY A 23 15.91 17.36 -11.32
CA GLY A 23 16.61 16.98 -10.08
C GLY A 23 15.75 17.02 -8.81
N GLN A 24 14.43 17.26 -8.92
CA GLN A 24 13.47 17.18 -7.80
C GLN A 24 13.20 15.72 -7.36
N ALA A 25 13.48 14.76 -8.24
CA ALA A 25 13.44 13.34 -7.98
C ALA A 25 14.78 12.67 -8.27
N THR A 26 15.08 11.59 -7.55
CA THR A 26 16.24 10.74 -7.81
C THR A 26 15.76 9.37 -8.26
N ARG A 27 16.29 8.88 -9.38
CA ARG A 27 16.06 7.50 -9.85
C ARG A 27 17.05 6.54 -9.18
N LEU A 28 16.53 5.47 -8.59
CA LEU A 28 17.30 4.32 -8.18
C LEU A 28 17.04 3.18 -9.17
N ASP A 29 18.05 2.84 -9.98
CA ASP A 29 17.94 1.76 -10.98
C ASP A 29 17.98 0.38 -10.30
N LEU A 30 16.86 -0.33 -10.39
CA LEU A 30 16.64 -1.65 -9.82
C LEU A 30 16.08 -2.64 -10.84
N LEU A 31 16.22 -2.36 -12.14
CA LEU A 31 15.60 -3.15 -13.21
C LEU A 31 16.11 -4.60 -13.24
N ASP A 32 17.37 -4.84 -12.87
CA ASP A 32 17.92 -6.20 -12.76
C ASP A 32 17.31 -7.01 -11.61
N LEU A 33 16.73 -6.32 -10.61
CA LEU A 33 16.04 -6.91 -9.47
C LEU A 33 14.52 -7.00 -9.68
N GLY A 34 13.91 -6.12 -10.47
CA GLY A 34 12.45 -6.08 -10.71
C GLY A 34 11.80 -7.46 -10.89
N PRO A 35 12.15 -8.22 -11.95
CA PRO A 35 11.55 -9.54 -12.18
C PRO A 35 11.75 -10.55 -11.02
N LYS A 36 12.81 -10.36 -10.22
CA LYS A 36 13.14 -11.21 -9.07
C LYS A 36 12.40 -10.77 -7.79
N LEU A 37 11.98 -9.52 -7.72
CA LEU A 37 11.22 -8.94 -6.61
C LEU A 37 9.71 -9.03 -6.83
N ARG A 38 9.24 -9.12 -8.07
CA ARG A 38 7.81 -9.10 -8.42
C ARG A 38 7.02 -10.23 -7.76
N LEU A 39 5.85 -9.93 -7.17
CA LEU A 39 4.96 -10.78 -6.35
C LEU A 39 5.60 -11.25 -5.04
N TRP A 40 6.72 -11.94 -5.16
CA TRP A 40 7.48 -12.42 -4.02
C TRP A 40 8.97 -12.51 -4.32
N THR A 41 9.77 -12.65 -3.27
CA THR A 41 11.21 -12.76 -3.42
C THR A 41 11.89 -13.67 -2.42
N THR A 42 13.13 -14.05 -2.73
CA THR A 42 14.00 -14.77 -1.81
C THR A 42 14.68 -13.79 -0.86
N GLU A 43 15.08 -14.26 0.32
CA GLU A 43 15.82 -13.43 1.27
C GLU A 43 17.15 -12.90 0.69
N ARG A 44 17.80 -13.66 -0.21
CA ARG A 44 19.00 -13.20 -0.93
C ARG A 44 18.72 -11.95 -1.77
N ASN A 45 17.66 -11.98 -2.58
CA ASN A 45 17.29 -10.84 -3.44
C ASN A 45 16.78 -9.66 -2.62
N TYR A 46 16.03 -9.93 -1.54
CA TYR A 46 15.59 -8.90 -0.61
C TYR A 46 16.77 -8.17 0.05
N ARG A 47 17.81 -8.89 0.47
CA ARG A 47 19.04 -8.27 1.03
C ARG A 47 19.76 -7.40 0.01
N ARG A 48 19.87 -7.86 -1.24
CA ARG A 48 20.43 -7.06 -2.34
C ARG A 48 19.63 -5.77 -2.57
N PHE A 49 18.30 -5.88 -2.54
CA PHE A 49 17.42 -4.71 -2.61
C PHE A 49 17.67 -3.76 -1.44
N ALA A 50 17.65 -4.25 -0.20
CA ALA A 50 17.88 -3.42 0.99
C ALA A 50 19.27 -2.76 0.98
N GLU A 51 20.28 -3.42 0.45
CA GLU A 51 21.62 -2.86 0.29
C GLU A 51 21.66 -1.70 -0.71
N ARG A 52 21.04 -1.85 -1.88
CA ARG A 52 20.92 -0.75 -2.85
C ARG A 52 20.05 0.37 -2.33
N LEU A 53 18.97 0.03 -1.64
CA LEU A 53 18.08 1.00 -1.01
C LEU A 53 18.86 1.89 -0.02
N ARG A 54 19.81 1.36 0.75
CA ARG A 54 20.66 2.15 1.67
C ARG A 54 21.55 3.18 0.96
N GLN A 55 21.84 3.02 -0.33
CA GLN A 55 22.69 3.93 -1.10
C GLN A 55 21.93 5.15 -1.64
N ARG A 56 20.61 5.19 -1.48
CA ARG A 56 19.78 6.32 -1.92
C ARG A 56 20.11 7.61 -1.16
N PRO A 57 19.86 8.79 -1.75
CA PRO A 57 19.86 10.04 -1.01
C PRO A 57 18.79 10.03 0.08
N ARG A 58 19.16 10.44 1.29
CA ARG A 58 18.22 10.65 2.40
C ARG A 58 17.60 12.05 2.29
N PRO A 59 16.34 12.22 2.72
CA PRO A 59 15.73 13.55 2.76
C PRO A 59 16.45 14.46 3.76
N ALA A 60 16.29 15.77 3.58
CA ALA A 60 16.72 16.75 4.58
C ALA A 60 16.03 16.50 5.93
N ALA A 61 16.67 16.91 7.02
CA ALA A 61 16.13 16.74 8.37
C ALA A 61 14.71 17.34 8.48
N GLY A 62 13.78 16.57 9.05
CA GLY A 62 12.39 16.99 9.24
C GLY A 62 11.48 16.79 8.02
N LYS A 63 12.00 16.40 6.85
CA LYS A 63 11.18 16.05 5.68
C LYS A 63 10.89 14.55 5.61
N PRO A 64 9.68 14.15 5.15
CA PRO A 64 9.38 12.74 4.96
C PRO A 64 10.22 12.14 3.84
N GLU A 65 10.49 10.84 3.95
CA GLU A 65 11.08 10.07 2.87
C GLU A 65 9.98 9.56 1.93
N ILE A 66 10.00 9.99 0.66
CA ILE A 66 8.95 9.65 -0.31
C ILE A 66 9.49 8.70 -1.37
N PHE A 67 8.80 7.58 -1.56
CA PHE A 67 9.10 6.55 -2.55
C PHE A 67 7.93 6.39 -3.53
N PHE A 68 8.26 6.36 -4.82
CA PHE A 68 7.39 5.77 -5.82
C PHE A 68 8.01 4.45 -6.27
N VAL A 69 7.19 3.40 -6.23
CA VAL A 69 7.50 2.01 -6.55
C VAL A 69 6.52 1.60 -7.65
N GLY A 70 6.95 0.85 -8.67
CA GLY A 70 6.13 0.59 -9.86
C GLY A 70 4.85 -0.22 -9.60
N SER A 71 4.77 -1.42 -10.16
CA SER A 71 3.60 -2.29 -9.95
C SER A 71 3.31 -2.57 -8.46
N GLY A 72 2.02 -2.77 -8.12
CA GLY A 72 1.57 -3.22 -6.78
C GLY A 72 2.19 -4.56 -6.35
N ASP A 73 2.69 -5.34 -7.31
CA ASP A 73 3.49 -6.55 -7.06
C ASP A 73 4.74 -6.34 -6.18
N TYR A 74 5.16 -5.09 -5.99
CA TYR A 74 6.30 -4.69 -5.18
C TYR A 74 5.94 -4.15 -3.80
N HIS A 75 4.66 -4.14 -3.41
CA HIS A 75 4.23 -3.58 -2.13
C HIS A 75 4.85 -4.30 -0.92
N HIS A 76 5.23 -5.58 -1.07
CA HIS A 76 6.00 -6.32 -0.06
C HIS A 76 7.41 -5.78 0.23
N LEU A 77 7.87 -4.77 -0.52
CA LEU A 77 9.09 -4.04 -0.23
C LEU A 77 8.92 -3.03 0.91
N THR A 78 7.70 -2.63 1.26
CA THR A 78 7.39 -1.66 2.33
C THR A 78 8.07 -1.95 3.67
N PRO A 79 8.14 -3.21 4.17
CA PRO A 79 8.92 -3.54 5.35
C PRO A 79 10.41 -3.17 5.29
N ALA A 80 11.00 -2.98 4.10
CA ALA A 80 12.38 -2.51 3.96
C ALA A 80 12.51 -1.01 4.24
N PHE A 81 11.49 -0.21 3.86
CA PHE A 81 11.44 1.21 4.14
C PHE A 81 11.23 1.47 5.64
N LEU A 82 10.44 0.61 6.29
CA LEU A 82 10.11 0.66 7.71
C LEU A 82 11.20 0.11 8.65
N ALA A 83 12.23 -0.57 8.11
CA ALA A 83 13.17 -1.34 8.91
C ALA A 83 14.02 -0.49 9.87
N ASP A 84 14.40 0.71 9.43
CA ASP A 84 15.34 1.60 10.12
C ASP A 84 14.64 2.88 10.64
N LEU A 85 13.34 2.80 10.95
CA LEU A 85 12.61 3.94 11.51
C LEU A 85 13.24 4.40 12.83
N PRO A 86 13.43 5.71 13.05
CA PRO A 86 14.11 6.22 14.24
C PRO A 86 13.26 6.13 15.51
N GLU A 87 11.94 5.95 15.37
CA GLU A 87 10.99 5.95 16.48
C GLU A 87 9.73 5.13 16.12
N PRO A 88 8.87 4.82 17.12
CA PRO A 88 7.62 4.14 16.88
C PRO A 88 6.61 4.93 16.03
N VAL A 89 5.94 4.26 15.10
CA VAL A 89 4.93 4.84 14.21
C VAL A 89 3.66 4.00 14.15
N SER A 90 2.60 4.66 13.69
CA SER A 90 1.41 4.03 13.13
C SER A 90 1.56 3.98 11.61
N LEU A 91 1.28 2.84 11.01
CA LEU A 91 1.29 2.66 9.56
C LEU A 91 -0.13 2.84 9.03
N ILE A 92 -0.32 3.84 8.18
CA ILE A 92 -1.57 4.08 7.46
C ILE A 92 -1.42 3.43 6.09
N HIS A 93 -2.26 2.43 5.82
CA HIS A 93 -2.16 1.56 4.68
C HIS A 93 -3.41 1.76 3.80
N PHE A 94 -3.25 2.37 2.64
CA PHE A 94 -4.31 2.50 1.64
C PHE A 94 -4.12 1.41 0.60
N ASP A 95 -5.06 0.47 0.52
CA ASP A 95 -4.96 -0.70 -0.35
C ASP A 95 -6.35 -1.34 -0.50
N ASN A 96 -6.65 -1.89 -1.69
CA ASN A 96 -7.83 -2.72 -1.90
C ASN A 96 -7.73 -4.09 -1.19
N HIS A 97 -6.51 -4.55 -0.95
CA HIS A 97 -6.17 -5.81 -0.33
C HIS A 97 -5.69 -5.61 1.11
N PRO A 98 -6.02 -6.53 2.02
CA PRO A 98 -5.54 -6.46 3.40
C PRO A 98 -4.09 -6.93 3.56
N ASP A 99 -3.51 -7.63 2.58
CA ASP A 99 -2.12 -8.13 2.55
C ASP A 99 -1.65 -8.87 3.82
N TRP A 100 -2.61 -9.53 4.46
CA TRP A 100 -2.52 -10.12 5.80
C TRP A 100 -2.45 -11.64 5.84
N VAL A 101 -2.20 -12.30 4.70
CA VAL A 101 -2.22 -13.77 4.61
C VAL A 101 -1.03 -14.37 5.37
N HIS A 102 -1.27 -15.39 6.21
CA HIS A 102 -0.21 -16.07 6.97
C HIS A 102 0.59 -17.10 6.18
N LEU A 103 -0.04 -17.74 5.19
CA LEU A 103 0.48 -18.93 4.52
C LEU A 103 1.33 -18.64 3.27
N ALA A 104 1.61 -17.38 2.98
CA ALA A 104 2.42 -17.00 1.83
C ALA A 104 3.93 -17.07 2.16
N PRO A 105 4.79 -17.14 1.12
CA PRO A 105 6.24 -16.99 1.28
C PRO A 105 6.59 -15.73 2.08
N ARG A 106 7.68 -15.77 2.85
CA ARG A 106 8.07 -14.69 3.79
C ARG A 106 8.15 -13.27 3.19
N ARG A 107 8.39 -13.15 1.88
CA ARG A 107 8.48 -11.88 1.15
C ARG A 107 7.52 -11.96 -0.02
N HIS A 108 6.23 -11.75 0.23
CA HIS A 108 5.16 -11.90 -0.74
C HIS A 108 4.15 -10.75 -0.56
N CYS A 109 3.62 -10.20 -1.66
CA CYS A 109 2.63 -9.10 -1.67
C CYS A 109 1.48 -9.38 -0.70
N GLY A 110 0.69 -10.43 -0.93
CA GLY A 110 -0.44 -10.79 -0.04
C GLY A 110 -0.16 -11.08 1.45
N SER A 111 1.07 -11.00 1.95
CA SER A 111 1.42 -11.31 3.36
C SER A 111 2.30 -10.27 4.07
N TRP A 112 2.70 -9.19 3.38
CA TRP A 112 3.75 -8.32 3.89
C TRP A 112 3.33 -7.57 5.16
N VAL A 113 2.04 -7.35 5.39
CA VAL A 113 1.50 -6.73 6.61
C VAL A 113 1.91 -7.55 7.85
N ASN A 114 1.92 -8.88 7.76
CA ASN A 114 2.40 -9.75 8.84
C ASN A 114 3.89 -9.60 9.12
N ARG A 115 4.67 -9.16 8.13
CA ARG A 115 6.09 -8.84 8.32
C ARG A 115 6.25 -7.47 8.97
N ALA A 116 5.46 -6.48 8.55
CA ALA A 116 5.45 -5.14 9.15
C ALA A 116 5.03 -5.17 10.63
N LEU A 117 4.00 -5.95 11.00
CA LEU A 117 3.57 -6.14 12.39
C LEU A 117 4.66 -6.69 13.33
N LYS A 118 5.71 -7.31 12.78
CA LYS A 118 6.84 -7.85 13.56
C LYS A 118 7.97 -6.85 13.74
N LEU A 119 7.88 -5.65 13.17
CA LEU A 119 8.89 -4.61 13.30
C LEU A 119 8.70 -3.88 14.64
N PRO A 120 9.78 -3.62 15.41
CA PRO A 120 9.67 -3.09 16.78
C PRO A 120 9.07 -1.69 16.85
N ASN A 121 9.23 -0.91 15.77
CA ASN A 121 8.73 0.46 15.67
C ASN A 121 7.35 0.55 15.02
N ILE A 122 6.70 -0.55 14.66
CA ILE A 122 5.31 -0.52 14.18
C ILE A 122 4.39 -0.80 15.35
N ARG A 123 3.58 0.20 15.73
CA ARG A 123 2.65 0.11 16.88
C ARG A 123 1.25 -0.31 16.47
N ARG A 124 0.82 0.11 15.29
CA ARG A 124 -0.47 -0.24 14.71
C ARG A 124 -0.40 -0.11 13.21
N ILE A 125 -1.07 -1.01 12.52
CA ILE A 125 -1.36 -0.88 11.09
C ILE A 125 -2.86 -0.63 10.94
N ILE A 126 -3.23 0.40 10.19
CA ILE A 126 -4.61 0.71 9.85
C ILE A 126 -4.74 0.61 8.33
N THR A 127 -5.46 -0.41 7.85
CA THR A 127 -5.77 -0.55 6.43
C THR A 127 -7.10 0.14 6.13
N LEU A 128 -7.08 1.01 5.13
CA LEU A 128 -8.21 1.81 4.67
C LEU A 128 -8.46 1.50 3.19
N GLY A 129 -9.70 1.13 2.87
CA GLY A 129 -10.12 0.99 1.48
C GLY A 129 -10.43 -0.42 0.93
N PRO A 130 -10.21 -1.55 1.63
CA PRO A 130 -10.47 -2.85 1.01
C PRO A 130 -11.89 -2.99 0.44
N CYS A 131 -11.97 -3.53 -0.77
CA CYS A 131 -13.18 -4.09 -1.37
C CYS A 131 -12.99 -5.57 -1.74
N SER A 132 -11.76 -6.11 -1.62
CA SER A 132 -11.40 -7.42 -2.15
C SER A 132 -12.12 -8.59 -1.46
N GLU A 133 -12.29 -9.69 -2.22
CA GLU A 133 -12.86 -10.96 -1.74
C GLU A 133 -11.98 -11.67 -0.69
N ASP A 134 -10.78 -11.14 -0.38
CA ASP A 134 -9.95 -11.65 0.71
C ASP A 134 -10.64 -11.55 2.06
N LEU A 135 -11.59 -10.62 2.17
CA LEU A 135 -12.39 -10.45 3.37
C LEU A 135 -13.55 -11.43 3.45
N ASP A 136 -14.01 -12.11 2.40
CA ASP A 136 -15.21 -12.98 2.45
C ASP A 136 -15.17 -14.02 3.58
N THR A 137 -14.06 -14.77 3.64
CA THR A 137 -13.82 -15.81 4.64
C THR A 137 -12.39 -15.72 5.14
N PRO A 138 -12.06 -14.78 6.03
CA PRO A 138 -10.68 -14.45 6.40
C PRO A 138 -9.90 -15.66 6.88
N GLN A 139 -10.53 -16.59 7.61
CA GLN A 139 -9.86 -17.83 8.07
C GLN A 139 -9.44 -18.76 6.93
N LEU A 140 -10.26 -18.91 5.90
CA LEU A 140 -9.93 -19.75 4.74
C LEU A 140 -8.91 -19.07 3.83
N ARG A 141 -9.01 -17.74 3.72
CA ARG A 141 -8.04 -16.88 3.00
C ARG A 141 -6.73 -16.68 3.79
N GLY A 142 -6.63 -17.21 5.01
CA GLY A 142 -5.42 -17.14 5.84
C GLY A 142 -5.15 -15.78 6.49
N GLY A 143 -6.16 -14.91 6.59
CA GLY A 143 -6.08 -13.59 7.20
C GLY A 143 -5.72 -13.60 8.68
N ASN A 144 -5.02 -12.55 9.11
CA ASN A 144 -4.50 -12.45 10.48
C ASN A 144 -5.54 -11.94 11.49
N LEU A 145 -6.56 -12.76 11.76
CA LEU A 145 -7.59 -12.45 12.75
C LEU A 145 -7.06 -12.29 14.18
N GLY A 146 -5.89 -12.86 14.48
CA GLY A 146 -5.22 -12.65 15.77
C GLY A 146 -4.74 -11.20 15.95
N ALA A 147 -4.16 -10.59 14.92
CA ALA A 147 -3.78 -9.18 14.92
C ALA A 147 -5.01 -8.26 14.94
N LEU A 148 -6.06 -8.64 14.18
CA LEU A 148 -7.34 -7.93 14.19
C LEU A 148 -7.94 -7.90 15.61
N ARG A 149 -7.99 -9.06 16.28
CA ARG A 149 -8.51 -9.19 17.66
C ARG A 149 -7.70 -8.41 18.69
N ARG A 150 -6.37 -8.30 18.54
CA ARG A 150 -5.53 -7.52 19.46
C ARG A 150 -5.60 -6.01 19.19
N GLY A 151 -6.12 -5.60 18.03
CA GLY A 151 -6.12 -4.20 17.60
C GLY A 151 -4.77 -3.72 17.08
N ASP A 152 -3.81 -4.62 16.88
CA ASP A 152 -2.53 -4.33 16.22
C ASP A 152 -2.74 -4.01 14.74
N LEU A 153 -3.76 -4.66 14.14
CA LEU A 153 -4.24 -4.41 12.79
C LEU A 153 -5.72 -3.96 12.87
N GLN A 154 -6.04 -2.85 12.23
CA GLN A 154 -7.42 -2.38 12.06
C GLN A 154 -7.73 -2.32 10.57
N LEU A 155 -8.91 -2.79 10.17
CA LEU A 155 -9.37 -2.75 8.80
C LEU A 155 -10.63 -1.91 8.73
N PHE A 156 -10.65 -0.97 7.78
CA PHE A 156 -11.83 -0.19 7.41
C PHE A 156 -12.02 -0.35 5.90
N PRO A 157 -12.79 -1.36 5.48
CA PRO A 157 -13.12 -1.57 4.07
C PRO A 157 -13.75 -0.32 3.46
N TRP A 158 -13.50 -0.05 2.17
CA TRP A 158 -14.27 1.00 1.49
C TRP A 158 -15.73 0.57 1.41
N GLN A 159 -15.96 -0.65 0.91
CA GLN A 159 -17.26 -1.29 0.89
C GLN A 159 -17.08 -2.81 0.84
N HIS A 160 -17.59 -3.52 1.85
CA HIS A 160 -17.60 -4.98 1.86
C HIS A 160 -18.81 -5.52 2.63
N ALA A 161 -19.34 -6.67 2.19
CA ALA A 161 -20.39 -7.38 2.93
C ALA A 161 -19.84 -7.97 4.25
N PRO A 162 -20.68 -8.38 5.21
CA PRO A 162 -20.18 -9.02 6.42
C PRO A 162 -19.38 -10.30 6.12
N SER A 163 -18.22 -10.44 6.76
CA SER A 163 -17.33 -11.59 6.55
C SER A 163 -17.71 -12.76 7.44
N ARG A 164 -17.77 -13.97 6.90
CA ARG A 164 -18.05 -15.16 7.71
C ARG A 164 -16.81 -15.60 8.49
N VAL A 165 -16.98 -15.81 9.79
CA VAL A 165 -15.93 -16.24 10.72
C VAL A 165 -16.40 -17.36 11.64
N TRP A 166 -15.46 -18.17 12.09
CA TRP A 166 -15.66 -19.22 13.09
C TRP A 166 -15.00 -18.84 14.41
N GLY A 167 -15.75 -18.97 15.50
CA GLY A 167 -15.30 -18.65 16.84
C GLY A 167 -15.35 -17.16 17.16
N ARG A 168 -14.87 -16.80 18.35
CA ARG A 168 -14.93 -15.42 18.86
C ARG A 168 -13.68 -14.64 18.47
N ILE A 169 -13.85 -13.66 17.60
CA ILE A 169 -12.87 -12.64 17.26
C ILE A 169 -13.04 -11.44 18.20
N GLY A 170 -14.29 -11.01 18.42
CA GLY A 170 -14.65 -9.83 19.21
C GLY A 170 -14.87 -8.60 18.34
N ASP A 171 -15.26 -7.50 18.98
CA ASP A 171 -15.42 -6.21 18.32
C ASP A 171 -14.06 -5.49 18.21
N GLY A 172 -13.93 -4.64 17.21
CA GLY A 172 -12.76 -3.80 16.99
C GLY A 172 -13.14 -2.44 16.40
N ALA A 173 -12.16 -1.57 16.21
CA ALA A 173 -12.41 -0.20 15.74
C ALA A 173 -13.12 -0.14 14.37
N GLY A 174 -12.87 -1.12 13.50
CA GLY A 174 -13.43 -1.19 12.15
C GLY A 174 -14.45 -2.31 11.92
N HIS A 175 -14.87 -3.04 12.96
CA HIS A 175 -15.88 -4.09 12.83
C HIS A 175 -16.60 -4.42 14.14
N GLN A 176 -17.80 -4.97 14.02
CA GLN A 176 -18.53 -5.60 15.11
C GLN A 176 -18.79 -7.06 14.78
N GLN A 177 -18.61 -7.96 15.73
CA GLN A 177 -18.95 -9.36 15.54
C GLN A 177 -20.40 -9.63 15.95
N GLN A 178 -21.23 -10.03 14.99
CA GLN A 178 -22.60 -10.48 15.23
C GLN A 178 -22.73 -11.94 14.81
N ALA A 179 -23.00 -12.82 15.78
CA ALA A 179 -22.95 -14.27 15.59
C ALA A 179 -21.64 -14.71 14.88
N ASN A 180 -21.75 -15.34 13.71
CA ASN A 180 -20.63 -15.85 12.93
C ASN A 180 -20.19 -14.90 11.80
N HIS A 181 -20.51 -13.60 11.93
CA HIS A 181 -20.14 -12.59 10.93
C HIS A 181 -19.43 -11.40 11.56
N LEU A 182 -18.41 -10.88 10.88
CA LEU A 182 -17.82 -9.58 11.13
C LEU A 182 -18.54 -8.55 10.25
N HIS A 183 -19.29 -7.66 10.86
CA HIS A 183 -19.91 -6.52 10.20
C HIS A 183 -18.89 -5.39 10.18
N TRP A 184 -18.41 -5.07 8.98
CA TRP A 184 -17.41 -4.02 8.80
C TRP A 184 -18.02 -2.64 8.91
N ARG A 185 -17.20 -1.71 9.39
CA ARG A 185 -17.45 -0.29 9.29
C ARG A 185 -16.96 0.18 7.92
N ASN A 186 -17.86 0.19 6.95
CA ASN A 186 -17.56 0.58 5.57
C ASN A 186 -17.36 2.10 5.46
N LEU A 187 -16.27 2.53 4.83
CA LEU A 187 -15.94 3.94 4.69
C LEU A 187 -16.87 4.67 3.71
N ALA A 188 -17.42 3.97 2.72
CA ALA A 188 -18.38 4.54 1.77
C ALA A 188 -19.69 5.00 2.43
N ASP A 189 -20.02 4.44 3.61
CA ASP A 189 -21.23 4.77 4.38
C ASP A 189 -20.95 5.86 5.44
N GLU A 190 -19.70 6.24 5.64
CA GLU A 190 -19.27 7.18 6.67
C GLU A 190 -19.19 8.62 6.15
N HIS A 191 -19.48 9.59 7.01
CA HIS A 191 -19.12 10.97 6.73
C HIS A 191 -17.59 11.12 6.81
N TRP A 192 -16.94 11.27 5.65
CA TRP A 192 -15.49 11.16 5.49
C TRP A 192 -14.67 12.09 6.42
N PRO A 193 -14.98 13.40 6.56
CA PRO A 193 -14.25 14.28 7.46
C PRO A 193 -14.28 13.82 8.92
N ASP A 194 -15.44 13.41 9.41
CA ASP A 194 -15.59 12.98 10.82
C ASP A 194 -14.89 11.65 11.06
N PHE A 195 -14.89 10.75 10.07
CA PHE A 195 -14.12 9.51 10.12
C PHE A 195 -12.62 9.82 10.26
N LEU A 196 -12.08 10.69 9.40
CA LEU A 196 -10.66 11.07 9.44
C LEU A 196 -10.29 11.73 10.78
N GLU A 197 -11.14 12.61 11.31
CA GLU A 197 -10.91 13.23 12.61
C GLU A 197 -10.82 12.17 13.71
N ARG A 198 -11.80 11.25 13.79
CA ARG A 198 -11.77 10.14 14.76
C ARG A 198 -10.56 9.25 14.58
N LEU A 199 -10.20 8.90 13.34
CA LEU A 199 -9.03 8.07 13.05
C LEU A 199 -7.78 8.72 13.62
N ILE A 200 -7.53 9.98 13.27
CA ILE A 200 -6.34 10.74 13.66
C ILE A 200 -6.22 10.90 15.18
N GLN A 201 -7.35 11.18 15.86
CA GLN A 201 -7.40 11.30 17.32
C GLN A 201 -7.06 9.98 18.04
N ASN A 202 -7.38 8.84 17.42
CA ASN A 202 -7.18 7.51 18.01
C ASN A 202 -5.85 6.83 17.60
N LEU A 203 -5.02 7.51 16.79
CA LEU A 203 -3.70 6.98 16.45
C LEU A 203 -2.81 6.92 17.70
N PRO A 204 -2.13 5.78 17.96
CA PRO A 204 -1.33 5.59 19.16
C PRO A 204 0.03 6.31 19.11
N THR A 205 0.35 6.99 18.02
CA THR A 205 1.64 7.66 17.82
C THR A 205 1.43 9.03 17.14
N GLU A 206 2.34 9.95 17.42
CA GLU A 206 2.41 11.22 16.69
C GLU A 206 3.10 11.09 15.34
N ALA A 207 4.07 10.20 15.24
CA ALA A 207 4.75 9.86 14.00
C ALA A 207 3.97 8.80 13.22
N ILE A 208 3.86 8.98 11.91
CA ILE A 208 3.18 8.03 11.01
C ILE A 208 4.02 7.72 9.78
N TRP A 209 3.75 6.56 9.20
CA TRP A 209 4.16 6.22 7.85
C TRP A 209 2.91 5.98 7.01
N ILE A 210 2.91 6.43 5.75
CA ILE A 210 1.78 6.23 4.83
C ILE A 210 2.24 5.34 3.67
N THR A 211 1.51 4.28 3.39
CA THR A 211 1.78 3.40 2.25
C THR A 211 0.51 3.29 1.42
N ILE A 212 0.64 3.43 0.11
CA ILE A 212 -0.46 3.55 -0.84
C ILE A 212 -0.24 2.56 -1.97
N ASP A 213 -1.05 1.51 -2.04
CA ASP A 213 -1.31 0.85 -3.32
C ASP A 213 -2.47 1.57 -4.01
N LYS A 214 -2.24 2.00 -5.26
CA LYS A 214 -3.28 2.68 -6.05
C LYS A 214 -4.43 1.76 -6.44
N ASP A 215 -4.34 0.46 -6.23
CA ASP A 215 -5.48 -0.43 -6.44
C ASP A 215 -6.64 -0.13 -5.48
N VAL A 216 -6.40 0.55 -4.35
CA VAL A 216 -7.45 1.10 -3.45
C VAL A 216 -8.43 2.00 -4.20
N LEU A 217 -7.97 2.62 -5.28
CA LEU A 217 -8.72 3.61 -6.03
C LEU A 217 -9.77 2.93 -6.93
N ALA A 218 -10.81 3.68 -7.23
CA ALA A 218 -11.78 3.30 -8.25
C ALA A 218 -11.13 3.28 -9.65
N SER A 219 -11.68 2.46 -10.55
CA SER A 219 -11.14 2.27 -11.91
C SER A 219 -11.06 3.54 -12.76
N GLU A 220 -11.83 4.57 -12.42
CA GLU A 220 -11.79 5.87 -13.11
C GLU A 220 -10.64 6.75 -12.63
N ASP A 221 -9.94 6.39 -11.55
CA ASP A 221 -8.79 7.13 -11.02
C ASP A 221 -7.47 6.36 -11.17
N ALA A 222 -7.48 5.04 -11.28
CA ALA A 222 -6.28 4.24 -11.52
C ALA A 222 -6.55 2.99 -12.38
N ALA A 223 -5.48 2.49 -12.98
CA ALA A 223 -5.42 1.24 -13.70
C ALA A 223 -4.22 0.44 -13.18
N THR A 224 -4.47 -0.66 -12.47
CA THR A 224 -3.40 -1.43 -11.81
C THR A 224 -3.23 -2.84 -12.41
N ASN A 225 -2.20 -3.57 -11.95
CA ASN A 225 -2.06 -4.99 -12.25
C ASN A 225 -3.02 -5.89 -11.46
N TRP A 226 -3.75 -5.34 -10.48
CA TRP A 226 -4.67 -6.04 -9.60
C TRP A 226 -6.12 -5.62 -9.89
N ASP A 227 -7.10 -6.22 -9.22
CA ASP A 227 -8.46 -5.68 -9.20
C ASP A 227 -8.53 -4.35 -8.45
N GLN A 228 -9.59 -3.58 -8.70
CA GLN A 228 -9.73 -2.22 -8.21
C GLN A 228 -10.67 -2.17 -7.02
N GLY A 229 -10.33 -1.33 -6.05
CA GLY A 229 -11.20 -0.87 -4.99
C GLY A 229 -12.20 0.17 -5.48
N GLY A 230 -12.78 0.90 -4.53
CA GLY A 230 -13.85 1.88 -4.81
C GLY A 230 -13.53 3.31 -4.36
N MET A 231 -12.40 3.55 -3.72
CA MET A 231 -12.07 4.88 -3.17
C MET A 231 -11.81 5.87 -4.30
N ARG A 232 -12.39 7.08 -4.24
CA ARG A 232 -12.03 8.13 -5.20
C ARG A 232 -10.71 8.79 -4.82
N LEU A 233 -9.94 9.23 -5.81
CA LEU A 233 -8.70 9.98 -5.62
C LEU A 233 -8.90 11.20 -4.70
N THR A 234 -10.04 11.88 -4.81
CA THR A 234 -10.38 13.01 -3.92
C THR A 234 -10.37 12.61 -2.44
N HIS A 235 -10.94 11.46 -2.09
CA HIS A 235 -10.96 10.96 -0.70
C HIS A 235 -9.55 10.64 -0.20
N LEU A 236 -8.73 10.03 -1.06
CA LEU A 236 -7.32 9.76 -0.74
C LEU A 236 -6.55 11.07 -0.50
N LEU A 237 -6.66 12.04 -1.40
CA LEU A 237 -5.98 13.35 -1.26
C LEU A 237 -6.43 14.09 0.01
N ASP A 238 -7.73 14.05 0.34
CA ASP A 238 -8.26 14.64 1.57
C ASP A 238 -7.70 13.96 2.82
N ALA A 239 -7.58 12.63 2.81
CA ALA A 239 -6.97 11.89 3.92
C ALA A 239 -5.49 12.20 4.08
N LEU A 240 -4.74 12.26 2.97
CA LEU A 240 -3.31 12.60 2.99
C LEU A 240 -3.08 14.00 3.56
N ARG A 241 -3.87 14.99 3.13
CA ARG A 241 -3.83 16.36 3.68
C ARG A 241 -4.21 16.37 5.17
N ALA A 242 -5.28 15.69 5.55
CA ALA A 242 -5.73 15.62 6.94
C ALA A 242 -4.70 14.97 7.88
N LEU A 243 -4.02 13.93 7.41
CA LEU A 243 -2.97 13.22 8.15
C LEU A 243 -1.70 14.08 8.26
N ALA A 244 -1.21 14.61 7.14
CA ALA A 244 0.04 15.38 7.10
C ALA A 244 -0.04 16.69 7.88
N THR A 245 -1.23 17.29 8.00
CA THR A 245 -1.43 18.52 8.78
C THR A 245 -1.50 18.30 10.29
N ARG A 246 -1.78 17.07 10.75
CA ARG A 246 -2.03 16.77 12.16
C ARG A 246 -1.06 15.77 12.77
N LYS A 247 -0.29 15.06 11.94
CA LYS A 247 0.67 14.04 12.36
C LYS A 247 2.01 14.27 11.65
N ARG A 248 3.08 13.80 12.27
CA ARG A 248 4.42 13.90 11.70
C ARG A 248 4.67 12.72 10.77
N VAL A 249 4.62 12.98 9.47
CA VAL A 249 4.87 11.98 8.44
C VAL A 249 6.37 11.71 8.34
N LEU A 250 6.81 10.49 8.63
CA LEU A 250 8.23 10.09 8.48
C LEU A 250 8.56 9.64 7.07
N GLY A 251 7.57 9.09 6.37
CA GLY A 251 7.73 8.67 4.99
C GLY A 251 6.42 8.23 4.36
N ILE A 252 6.48 8.15 3.04
CA ILE A 252 5.40 7.76 2.15
C ILE A 252 5.96 6.80 1.11
N ASP A 253 5.30 5.68 0.86
CA ASP A 253 5.53 4.87 -0.32
C ASP A 253 4.25 4.69 -1.15
N VAL A 254 4.40 4.75 -2.47
CA VAL A 254 3.29 4.64 -3.44
C VAL A 254 3.63 3.55 -4.46
N CYS A 255 2.72 2.60 -4.66
CA CYS A 255 2.75 1.58 -5.72
C CYS A 255 1.40 1.47 -6.43
N GLY A 256 1.20 0.39 -7.19
CA GLY A 256 -0.05 0.15 -7.93
C GLY A 256 -0.04 0.68 -9.36
N GLU A 257 1.12 0.78 -10.02
CA GLU A 257 1.13 0.97 -11.48
C GLU A 257 0.64 -0.28 -12.21
N PHE A 258 0.02 -0.10 -13.37
CA PHE A 258 0.01 -1.16 -14.36
C PHE A 258 1.38 -1.22 -15.06
N ALA A 259 2.06 -2.35 -14.92
CA ALA A 259 3.28 -2.65 -15.62
C ALA A 259 3.15 -3.98 -16.37
N LYS A 260 3.61 -4.03 -17.63
CA LYS A 260 3.64 -5.27 -18.41
C LYS A 260 4.38 -6.36 -17.60
N PRO A 261 3.78 -7.55 -17.40
CA PRO A 261 4.36 -8.55 -16.51
C PRO A 261 5.71 -9.08 -17.02
N ALA A 262 6.75 -8.96 -16.20
CA ALA A 262 8.05 -9.59 -16.42
C ALA A 262 8.45 -10.38 -15.18
N PHE A 263 8.42 -11.71 -15.27
CA PHE A 263 8.66 -12.61 -14.13
C PHE A 263 9.92 -13.44 -14.32
N SER A 264 10.67 -13.63 -13.23
CA SER A 264 11.92 -14.41 -13.25
C SER A 264 11.74 -15.93 -13.43
N ASN A 265 10.54 -16.47 -13.21
CA ASN A 265 10.28 -17.92 -13.31
C ASN A 265 8.81 -18.22 -13.65
N ALA A 266 8.53 -19.49 -13.98
CA ALA A 266 7.20 -19.95 -14.41
C ALA A 266 6.15 -19.98 -13.28
N PHE A 267 6.56 -20.22 -12.03
CA PHE A 267 5.63 -20.25 -10.89
C PHE A 267 4.98 -18.88 -10.67
N LYS A 268 5.78 -17.81 -10.70
CA LYS A 268 5.28 -16.43 -10.62
C LYS A 268 4.31 -16.10 -11.76
N ARG A 269 4.57 -16.58 -12.97
CA ARG A 269 3.65 -16.40 -14.11
C ARG A 269 2.31 -17.09 -13.87
N TRP A 270 2.33 -18.29 -13.30
CA TRP A 270 1.11 -19.05 -13.02
C TRP A 270 0.28 -18.38 -11.92
N GLU A 271 0.93 -17.95 -10.84
CA GLU A 271 0.31 -17.22 -9.73
C GLU A 271 -0.31 -15.90 -10.21
N ALA A 272 0.44 -15.08 -10.95
CA ALA A 272 -0.12 -13.88 -11.58
C ALA A 272 -1.34 -14.17 -12.44
N LYS A 273 -1.33 -15.27 -13.22
CA LYS A 273 -2.46 -15.62 -14.08
C LYS A 273 -3.71 -16.05 -13.28
N SER A 274 -3.53 -16.54 -12.05
CA SER A 274 -4.63 -16.90 -11.15
C SER A 274 -5.25 -15.67 -10.51
N ASP A 275 -4.40 -14.75 -10.06
CA ASP A 275 -4.83 -13.70 -9.14
C ASP A 275 -5.00 -12.34 -9.80
N GLN A 276 -4.35 -12.11 -10.96
CA GLN A 276 -4.43 -10.84 -11.68
C GLN A 276 -5.42 -10.89 -12.84
N PRO A 277 -6.10 -9.76 -13.12
CA PRO A 277 -6.85 -9.61 -14.36
C PRO A 277 -5.97 -9.78 -15.62
N PRO A 278 -6.58 -10.08 -16.78
CA PRO A 278 -5.86 -10.18 -18.05
C PRO A 278 -5.06 -8.91 -18.38
N PRO A 279 -3.85 -9.01 -18.94
CA PRO A 279 -3.01 -7.84 -19.28
C PRO A 279 -3.67 -6.89 -20.28
N GLU A 280 -4.58 -7.39 -21.13
CA GLU A 280 -5.31 -6.61 -22.13
C GLU A 280 -6.48 -5.81 -21.53
N ARG A 281 -6.67 -5.84 -20.20
CA ARG A 281 -7.74 -5.12 -19.50
C ARG A 281 -7.69 -3.61 -19.70
N TRP A 282 -6.49 -3.03 -19.87
CA TRP A 282 -6.30 -1.58 -19.88
C TRP A 282 -5.78 -1.05 -21.23
N SER A 283 -6.38 0.05 -21.67
CA SER A 283 -5.99 0.84 -22.84
C SER A 283 -4.91 1.87 -22.49
N GLU A 284 -4.29 2.47 -23.51
CA GLU A 284 -3.35 3.59 -23.31
C GLU A 284 -3.99 4.77 -22.58
N ALA A 285 -5.28 5.05 -22.82
CA ALA A 285 -6.01 6.10 -22.13
C ALA A 285 -6.14 5.80 -20.62
N ASP A 286 -6.30 4.53 -20.25
CA ASP A 286 -6.33 4.11 -18.84
C ASP A 286 -4.95 4.31 -18.19
N LEU A 287 -3.85 4.04 -18.91
CA LEU A 287 -2.49 4.28 -18.41
C LEU A 287 -2.18 5.78 -18.25
N LEU A 288 -2.76 6.65 -19.08
CA LEU A 288 -2.67 8.10 -18.88
C LEU A 288 -3.36 8.55 -17.59
N ARG A 289 -4.39 7.83 -17.10
CA ARG A 289 -5.00 8.11 -15.79
C ARG A 289 -4.01 7.92 -14.65
N ASN A 290 -3.19 6.87 -14.70
CA ASN A 290 -2.14 6.67 -13.69
C ASN A 290 -1.18 7.85 -13.63
N SER A 291 -0.80 8.39 -14.80
CA SER A 291 0.03 9.58 -14.89
C SER A 291 -0.65 10.80 -14.26
N ALA A 292 -1.94 11.03 -14.53
CA ALA A 292 -2.69 12.11 -13.89
C ALA A 292 -2.77 11.96 -12.37
N THR A 293 -3.03 10.74 -11.88
CA THR A 293 -3.06 10.43 -10.45
C THR A 293 -1.71 10.64 -9.78
N ASN A 294 -0.62 10.23 -10.43
CA ASN A 294 0.73 10.47 -9.93
C ASN A 294 1.08 11.97 -9.91
N GLU A 295 0.67 12.75 -10.92
CA GLU A 295 0.83 14.21 -10.89
C GLU A 295 0.09 14.83 -9.71
N ALA A 296 -1.15 14.40 -9.43
CA ALA A 296 -1.93 14.90 -8.30
C ALA A 296 -1.29 14.56 -6.95
N LEU A 297 -0.84 13.31 -6.76
CA LEU A 297 -0.15 12.89 -5.54
C LEU A 297 1.17 13.64 -5.35
N ILE A 298 1.99 13.74 -6.40
CA ILE A 298 3.28 14.44 -6.34
C ILE A 298 3.06 15.92 -6.02
N THR A 299 2.11 16.58 -6.68
CA THR A 299 1.78 17.99 -6.43
C THR A 299 1.36 18.20 -4.98
N LEU A 300 0.50 17.32 -4.44
CA LEU A 300 0.11 17.39 -3.03
C LEU A 300 1.31 17.19 -2.10
N PHE A 301 2.21 16.26 -2.39
CA PHE A 301 3.41 16.06 -1.56
C PHE A 301 4.36 17.26 -1.62
N GLU A 302 4.51 17.90 -2.77
CA GLU A 302 5.29 19.13 -2.95
C GLU A 302 4.65 20.31 -2.18
N GLU A 303 3.32 20.40 -2.12
CA GLU A 303 2.57 21.38 -1.31
C GLU A 303 2.77 21.16 0.19
N LEU A 304 2.65 19.91 0.65
CA LEU A 304 2.69 19.56 2.07
C LEU A 304 4.11 19.57 2.65
N PHE A 305 5.14 19.33 1.82
CA PHE A 305 6.53 19.15 2.25
C PHE A 305 7.52 19.99 1.42
N PRO A 306 7.39 21.33 1.40
CA PRO A 306 8.19 22.24 0.59
C PRO A 306 9.67 22.20 0.95
#